data_AF-A0A953ADR9-F1
#
_entry.id   AF-A0A953ADR9-F1
#
_cell.length_a   1.000
_cell.length_b   1.000
_cell.length_c   1.000
_cell.angle_alpha   90.00
_cell.angle_beta   90.00
_cell.angle_gamma   90.00
#
_symmetry.space_group_name_H-M   'P 1'
#
loop_
_entity.id
_entity.type
_entity.pdbx_description
1 polymer ?
#
loop_
_entity_poly.entity_id
_entity_poly.type
_entity_poly.pdbx_seq_one_letter_code
_entity_poly.pdbx_strand_id
1 'polypeptide(L)'
;VLFSAAVLLIARYAGNVHLDTDAVLLGELAFAPFDRFIVAGWDLGPRALYLMGGILALNVVIIGLLYKELKLVTFDAGLAAALGFAPAVVHYILMSLVSVTAVGAFEAVGSILVVALMIAPPATAYLLTDRLPVMLGLGALTGAVAAIGGYWLAHWLDASIAGSMATMAGLLFGAACLFAPQRGVIAAARRRTAQRWEFAQTMLAIHLFNHRDTPDAATESRVEHLQEHLRWDPDFAAQVIHRAERRGLIHHHGQALTLTGEGMRVAREALVG
;
A
#
# COMPACT_ATOMS: atom_id res chain seq x y z
N VAL A 1 -12.95 -16.49 -0.18
CA VAL A 1 -14.16 -17.34 -0.16
C VAL A 1 -13.81 -18.81 0.03
N LEU A 2 -12.93 -19.41 -0.79
CA LEU A 2 -12.51 -20.81 -0.61
C LEU A 2 -11.79 -21.08 0.72
N PHE A 3 -10.96 -20.15 1.20
CA PHE A 3 -10.29 -20.27 2.51
C PHE A 3 -11.28 -20.30 3.68
N SER A 4 -12.23 -19.37 3.73
CA SER A 4 -13.28 -19.33 4.75
C SER A 4 -14.19 -20.56 4.70
N ALA A 5 -14.50 -21.06 3.50
CA ALA A 5 -15.26 -22.30 3.32
C ALA A 5 -14.48 -23.53 3.80
N ALA A 6 -13.16 -23.59 3.56
CA ALA A 6 -12.30 -24.66 4.04
C ALA A 6 -12.19 -24.66 5.58
N VAL A 7 -11.99 -23.50 6.20
CA VAL A 7 -11.96 -23.36 7.67
C VAL A 7 -13.30 -23.77 8.30
N LEU A 8 -14.44 -23.39 7.68
CA LEU A 8 -15.77 -23.77 8.16
C LEU A 8 -16.06 -25.27 7.99
N LEU A 9 -15.61 -25.88 6.89
CA LEU A 9 -15.72 -27.32 6.64
C LEU A 9 -14.88 -28.14 7.64
N ILE A 10 -13.66 -27.70 7.91
CA ILE A 10 -12.77 -28.33 8.91
C ILE A 10 -13.41 -28.21 10.30
N ALA A 11 -13.86 -27.02 10.70
CA ALA A 11 -14.50 -26.82 12.00
C ALA A 11 -15.79 -27.65 12.19
N ARG A 12 -16.56 -27.90 11.12
CA ARG A 12 -17.83 -28.63 11.18
C ARG A 12 -17.71 -30.14 11.06
N TYR A 13 -16.77 -30.65 10.26
CA TYR A 13 -16.65 -32.08 9.93
C TYR A 13 -15.43 -32.78 10.52
N ALA A 14 -14.41 -32.03 10.98
CA ALA A 14 -13.21 -32.61 11.61
C ALA A 14 -13.28 -32.66 13.15
N GLY A 15 -14.35 -32.17 13.78
CA GLY A 15 -14.47 -32.10 15.25
C GLY A 15 -14.47 -33.45 15.99
N ASN A 16 -14.57 -34.59 15.27
CA ASN A 16 -14.51 -35.96 15.83
C ASN A 16 -13.29 -36.76 15.36
N VAL A 17 -12.38 -36.16 14.58
CA VAL A 17 -11.07 -36.74 14.28
C VAL A 17 -10.08 -36.01 15.17
N HIS A 18 -9.24 -36.72 15.93
CA HIS A 18 -8.06 -36.12 16.58
C HIS A 18 -7.03 -35.74 15.50
N LEU A 19 -7.42 -34.83 14.61
CA LEU A 19 -6.51 -33.96 13.90
C LEU A 19 -6.21 -32.85 14.89
N ASP A 20 -4.97 -32.72 15.34
CA ASP A 20 -4.53 -31.50 16.00
C ASP A 20 -4.69 -30.36 14.98
N THR A 21 -5.87 -29.74 14.98
CA THR A 21 -6.16 -28.57 14.16
C THR A 21 -5.18 -27.46 14.48
N ASP A 22 -4.67 -27.45 15.72
CA ASP A 22 -3.60 -26.57 16.17
C ASP A 22 -2.29 -26.88 15.42
N ALA A 23 -1.88 -28.14 15.28
CA ALA A 23 -0.69 -28.51 14.52
C ALA A 23 -0.80 -28.16 13.02
N VAL A 24 -1.99 -28.31 12.42
CA VAL A 24 -2.21 -28.02 10.99
C VAL A 24 -2.39 -26.52 10.70
N LEU A 25 -3.07 -25.79 11.58
CA LEU A 25 -3.41 -24.37 11.37
C LEU A 25 -2.35 -23.42 11.93
N LEU A 26 -1.82 -23.71 13.13
CA LEU A 26 -0.81 -22.89 13.82
C LEU A 26 0.62 -23.36 13.52
N GLY A 27 0.77 -24.53 12.90
CA GLY A 27 2.06 -25.13 12.58
C GLY A 27 2.79 -25.64 13.83
N GLU A 28 3.94 -26.27 13.60
CA GLU A 28 4.82 -26.73 14.67
C GLU A 28 5.76 -25.63 15.19
N LEU A 29 5.44 -24.35 15.01
CA LEU A 29 6.34 -23.26 15.36
C LEU A 29 6.73 -23.26 16.85
N ALA A 30 5.79 -23.67 17.71
CA ALA A 30 6.03 -23.86 19.14
C ALA A 30 6.97 -25.05 19.44
N PHE A 31 7.01 -26.04 18.54
CA PHE A 31 7.85 -27.22 18.67
C PHE A 31 9.22 -27.11 17.98
N ALA A 32 9.42 -26.08 17.14
CA ALA A 32 10.68 -25.83 16.45
C ALA A 32 11.93 -25.86 17.35
N PRO A 33 11.93 -25.38 18.61
CA PRO A 33 13.09 -25.49 19.51
C PRO A 33 13.45 -26.92 19.93
N PHE A 34 12.54 -27.88 19.79
CA PHE A 34 12.70 -29.27 20.19
C PHE A 34 13.10 -30.19 19.03
N ASP A 35 12.74 -29.85 17.77
CA ASP A 35 13.25 -30.56 16.59
C ASP A 35 14.67 -30.09 16.25
N ARG A 36 15.67 -30.75 16.85
CA ARG A 36 17.07 -30.35 16.77
C ARG A 36 17.86 -31.17 15.76
N PHE A 37 18.71 -30.49 15.02
CA PHE A 37 19.60 -31.09 14.05
C PHE A 37 20.89 -31.56 14.74
N ILE A 38 21.00 -32.85 15.00
CA ILE A 38 22.15 -33.47 15.66
C ILE A 38 22.99 -34.20 14.62
N VAL A 39 24.24 -33.76 14.42
CA VAL A 39 25.19 -34.41 13.50
C VAL A 39 26.42 -34.83 14.28
N ALA A 40 26.80 -36.10 14.18
CA ALA A 40 27.98 -36.67 14.86
C ALA A 40 28.03 -36.38 16.38
N GLY A 41 26.88 -36.26 17.04
CA GLY A 41 26.76 -35.95 18.48
C GLY A 41 26.77 -34.47 18.84
N TRP A 42 26.90 -33.56 17.87
CA TRP A 42 26.85 -32.12 18.08
C TRP A 42 25.44 -31.59 17.79
N ASP A 43 24.85 -30.90 18.76
CA ASP A 43 23.57 -30.20 18.59
C ASP A 43 23.81 -28.85 17.89
N LEU A 44 23.38 -28.77 16.63
CA LEU A 44 23.53 -27.59 15.77
C LEU A 44 22.31 -26.64 15.88
N GLY A 45 21.32 -26.96 16.71
CA GLY A 45 20.10 -26.17 16.92
C GLY A 45 18.91 -26.63 16.06
N PRO A 46 17.84 -25.81 15.97
CA PRO A 46 16.59 -26.18 15.32
C PRO A 46 16.73 -26.54 13.83
N ARG A 47 16.17 -27.67 13.41
CA ARG A 47 16.17 -28.12 12.00
C ARG A 47 15.51 -27.09 11.06
N ALA A 48 14.41 -26.48 11.51
CA ALA A 48 13.69 -25.45 10.76
C ALA A 48 14.57 -24.23 10.40
N LEU A 49 15.56 -23.88 11.24
CA LEU A 49 16.48 -22.77 10.98
C LEU A 49 17.35 -23.05 9.74
N TYR A 50 17.88 -24.28 9.63
CA TYR A 50 18.71 -24.67 8.49
C TYR A 50 17.90 -24.82 7.21
N LEU A 51 16.70 -25.39 7.29
CA LEU A 51 15.83 -25.56 6.13
C LEU A 51 15.37 -24.21 5.58
N MET A 52 14.82 -23.34 6.43
CA MET A 52 14.37 -22.00 6.02
C MET A 52 15.55 -21.09 5.66
N GLY A 53 16.69 -21.21 6.35
CA GLY A 53 17.92 -20.50 6.02
C GLY A 53 18.46 -20.90 4.64
N GLY A 54 18.41 -22.20 4.31
CA GLY A 54 18.79 -22.71 2.99
C GLY A 54 17.87 -22.20 1.88
N ILE A 55 16.55 -22.21 2.11
CA ILE A 55 15.56 -21.64 1.17
C ILE A 55 15.77 -20.13 1.00
N LEU A 56 16.03 -19.40 2.08
CA LEU A 56 16.34 -17.97 2.02
C LEU A 56 17.60 -17.71 1.19
N ALA A 57 18.67 -18.47 1.42
CA ALA A 57 19.91 -18.35 0.67
C ALA A 57 19.68 -18.64 -0.82
N LEU A 58 18.95 -19.72 -1.15
CA LEU A 58 18.55 -20.06 -2.52
C LEU A 58 17.79 -18.92 -3.20
N ASN A 59 16.79 -18.35 -2.50
CA ASN A 59 16.02 -17.22 -3.00
C ASN A 59 16.90 -15.99 -3.25
N VAL A 60 17.77 -15.64 -2.30
CA VAL A 60 18.67 -14.48 -2.43
C VAL A 60 19.65 -14.67 -3.59
N VAL A 61 20.23 -15.86 -3.75
CA VAL A 61 21.14 -16.16 -4.86
C VAL A 61 20.41 -16.07 -6.20
N ILE A 62 19.26 -16.73 -6.36
CA ILE A 62 18.56 -16.73 -7.66
C ILE A 62 18.00 -15.34 -7.98
N ILE A 63 17.39 -14.65 -7.02
CA ILE A 63 16.90 -13.27 -7.23
C ILE A 63 18.06 -12.33 -7.53
N GLY A 64 19.21 -12.48 -6.87
CA GLY A 64 20.41 -11.67 -7.12
C GLY A 64 20.99 -11.90 -8.51
N LEU A 65 21.10 -13.16 -8.95
CA LEU A 65 21.62 -13.51 -10.27
C LEU A 65 20.67 -13.11 -11.40
N LEU A 66 19.36 -13.35 -11.23
CA LEU A 66 18.33 -13.07 -12.25
C LEU A 66 17.62 -11.74 -12.04
N TYR A 67 18.21 -10.80 -11.28
CA TYR A 67 17.52 -9.56 -10.91
C TYR A 67 17.10 -8.73 -12.12
N LYS A 68 17.97 -8.66 -13.15
CA LYS A 68 17.72 -7.85 -14.34
C LYS A 68 16.61 -8.45 -15.19
N GLU A 69 16.63 -9.78 -15.33
CA GLU A 69 15.68 -10.60 -16.06
C GLU A 69 14.30 -10.57 -15.39
N LEU A 70 14.25 -10.81 -14.07
CA LEU A 70 13.03 -10.72 -13.27
C LEU A 70 12.40 -9.33 -13.39
N LYS A 71 13.21 -8.28 -13.28
CA LYS A 71 12.73 -6.90 -13.42
C LYS A 71 12.14 -6.70 -14.83
N LEU A 72 12.88 -7.02 -15.88
CA LEU A 72 12.48 -6.77 -17.25
C LEU A 72 11.22 -7.54 -17.64
N VAL A 73 11.16 -8.84 -17.34
CA VAL A 73 10.01 -9.71 -17.64
C VAL A 73 8.75 -9.25 -16.88
N THR A 74 8.91 -8.71 -15.67
CA THR A 74 7.78 -8.18 -14.88
C THR A 74 7.20 -6.89 -15.48
N PHE A 75 8.03 -6.05 -16.09
CA PHE A 75 7.58 -4.78 -16.68
C PHE A 75 7.12 -4.94 -18.13
N ASP A 76 7.84 -5.72 -18.94
CA ASP A 76 7.53 -5.94 -20.35
C ASP A 76 8.14 -7.27 -20.84
N ALA A 77 7.32 -8.32 -20.88
CA ALA A 77 7.71 -9.63 -21.38
C ALA A 77 8.01 -9.62 -22.89
N GLY A 78 7.38 -8.74 -23.67
CA GLY A 78 7.60 -8.62 -25.12
C GLY A 78 8.97 -8.01 -25.41
N LEU A 79 9.31 -6.92 -24.72
CA LEU A 79 10.64 -6.32 -24.76
C LEU A 79 11.72 -7.30 -24.26
N ALA A 80 11.44 -8.05 -23.20
CA ALA A 80 12.35 -9.08 -22.71
C ALA A 80 12.65 -10.14 -23.78
N ALA A 81 11.62 -10.62 -24.48
CA ALA A 81 11.78 -11.56 -25.59
C ALA A 81 12.57 -10.95 -26.76
N ALA A 82 12.29 -9.69 -27.12
CA ALA A 82 13.01 -8.98 -28.17
C ALA A 82 14.50 -8.77 -27.86
N LEU A 83 14.86 -8.64 -26.58
CA LEU A 83 16.23 -8.54 -26.08
C LEU A 83 16.93 -9.91 -25.96
N GLY A 84 16.28 -11.01 -26.36
CA GLY A 84 16.85 -12.35 -26.37
C GLY A 84 16.70 -13.13 -25.07
N PHE A 85 15.96 -12.61 -24.08
CA PHE A 85 15.60 -13.38 -22.90
C PHE A 85 14.46 -14.36 -23.22
N ALA A 86 14.30 -15.39 -22.38
CA ALA A 86 13.17 -16.31 -22.44
C ALA A 86 12.20 -16.03 -21.27
N PRO A 87 11.17 -15.17 -21.44
CA PRO A 87 10.26 -14.78 -20.36
C PRO A 87 9.58 -15.98 -19.68
N ALA A 88 9.24 -17.01 -20.47
CA ALA A 88 8.64 -18.24 -19.96
C ALA A 88 9.55 -18.95 -18.95
N VAL A 89 10.85 -19.04 -19.22
CA VAL A 89 11.83 -19.69 -18.32
C VAL A 89 11.92 -18.91 -17.01
N VAL A 90 12.04 -17.58 -17.08
CA VAL A 90 12.11 -16.70 -15.90
C VAL A 90 10.83 -16.83 -15.06
N HIS A 91 9.67 -16.91 -15.71
CA HIS A 91 8.38 -17.11 -15.04
C HIS A 91 8.33 -18.45 -14.29
N TYR A 92 8.74 -19.55 -14.92
CA TYR A 92 8.75 -20.86 -14.27
C TYR A 92 9.79 -20.95 -13.14
N ILE A 93 10.95 -20.31 -13.28
CA ILE A 93 11.92 -20.19 -12.20
C ILE A 93 11.29 -19.47 -11.01
N LEU A 94 10.64 -18.31 -11.24
CA LEU A 94 9.97 -17.56 -10.19
C LEU A 94 8.85 -18.38 -9.52
N MET A 95 8.03 -19.08 -10.30
CA MET A 95 6.97 -19.94 -9.76
C MET A 95 7.54 -21.09 -8.92
N SER A 96 8.65 -21.69 -9.35
CA SER A 96 9.32 -22.75 -8.60
C SER A 96 9.87 -22.24 -7.26
N LEU A 97 10.51 -21.06 -7.25
CA LEU A 97 11.00 -20.41 -6.03
C LEU A 97 9.87 -20.14 -5.04
N VAL A 98 8.76 -19.55 -5.53
CA VAL A 98 7.58 -19.26 -4.70
C VAL A 98 7.00 -20.55 -4.14
N SER A 99 6.89 -21.60 -4.95
CA SER A 99 6.35 -22.90 -4.53
C SER A 99 7.21 -23.55 -3.45
N VAL A 100 8.53 -23.67 -3.67
CA VAL A 100 9.46 -24.26 -2.69
C VAL A 100 9.44 -23.48 -1.38
N THR A 101 9.43 -22.13 -1.47
CA THR A 101 9.38 -21.27 -0.29
C THR A 101 8.07 -21.42 0.47
N ALA A 102 6.94 -21.45 -0.23
CA ALA A 102 5.63 -21.58 0.39
C ALA A 102 5.46 -22.95 1.09
N VAL A 103 5.89 -24.03 0.44
CA VAL A 103 5.83 -25.39 1.03
C VAL A 103 6.74 -25.50 2.25
N GLY A 104 8.00 -25.05 2.15
CA GLY A 104 8.92 -25.08 3.29
C GLY A 104 8.46 -24.21 4.46
N ALA A 105 7.90 -23.04 4.18
CA ALA A 105 7.34 -22.18 5.21
C ALA A 105 6.08 -22.78 5.85
N PHE A 106 5.26 -23.49 5.08
CA PHE A 106 4.05 -24.15 5.59
C PHE A 106 4.40 -25.25 6.60
N GLU A 107 5.41 -26.08 6.30
CA GLU A 107 5.90 -27.12 7.21
C GLU A 107 6.45 -26.52 8.51
N ALA A 108 7.26 -25.45 8.41
CA ALA A 108 7.91 -24.86 9.58
C ALA A 108 6.97 -24.03 10.46
N VAL A 109 6.00 -23.35 9.87
CA VAL A 109 5.29 -22.22 10.52
C VAL A 109 3.77 -22.39 10.52
N GLY A 110 3.21 -23.18 9.61
CA GLY A 110 1.77 -23.38 9.48
C GLY A 110 1.07 -22.41 8.52
N SER A 111 -0.14 -22.81 8.10
CA SER A 111 -0.87 -22.18 7.00
C SER A 111 -1.23 -20.70 7.19
N ILE A 112 -1.69 -20.34 8.39
CA ILE A 112 -2.21 -18.99 8.67
C ILE A 112 -1.09 -17.96 8.56
N LEU A 113 0.04 -18.25 9.19
CA LEU A 113 1.17 -17.33 9.24
C LEU A 113 1.86 -17.20 7.88
N VAL A 114 1.92 -18.28 7.10
CA VAL A 114 2.42 -18.21 5.70
C VAL A 114 1.59 -17.26 4.87
N VAL A 115 0.25 -17.38 4.89
CA VAL A 115 -0.61 -16.47 4.11
C VAL A 115 -0.45 -15.03 4.60
N ALA A 116 -0.39 -14.81 5.91
CA ALA A 116 -0.22 -13.46 6.47
C ALA A 116 1.11 -12.82 6.02
N LEU A 117 2.23 -13.54 6.11
CA LEU A 117 3.56 -13.04 5.77
C LEU A 117 3.83 -13.01 4.25
N MET A 118 3.14 -13.81 3.45
CA MET A 118 3.22 -13.71 1.98
C MET A 118 2.50 -12.48 1.43
N ILE A 119 1.49 -11.97 2.13
CA ILE A 119 0.65 -10.88 1.62
C ILE A 119 0.98 -9.54 2.28
N ALA A 120 0.92 -9.46 3.61
CA ALA A 120 0.94 -8.18 4.31
C ALA A 120 2.28 -7.43 4.21
N PRO A 121 3.46 -8.04 4.46
CA PRO A 121 4.75 -7.35 4.32
C PRO A 121 5.03 -6.85 2.90
N PRO A 122 4.86 -7.66 1.81
CA PRO A 122 5.03 -7.16 0.45
C PRO A 122 4.05 -6.04 0.09
N ALA A 123 2.79 -6.15 0.51
CA ALA A 123 1.80 -5.10 0.29
C ALA A 123 2.15 -3.81 1.06
N THR A 124 2.67 -3.93 2.28
CA THR A 124 3.18 -2.80 3.08
C THR A 124 4.34 -2.10 2.36
N ALA A 125 5.31 -2.86 1.86
CA ALA A 125 6.44 -2.33 1.12
C ALA A 125 6.01 -1.61 -0.18
N TYR A 126 5.06 -2.21 -0.92
CA TYR A 126 4.51 -1.62 -2.15
C TYR A 126 3.78 -0.28 -1.92
N LEU A 127 3.15 -0.09 -0.76
CA LEU A 127 2.53 1.19 -0.41
C LEU A 127 3.57 2.28 -0.10
N LEU A 128 4.76 1.89 0.37
CA LEU A 128 5.80 2.80 0.83
C LEU A 128 6.78 3.22 -0.29
N THR A 129 6.98 2.40 -1.32
CA THR A 129 7.95 2.69 -2.38
C THR A 129 7.57 2.10 -3.74
N ASP A 130 7.97 2.79 -4.81
CA ASP A 130 7.85 2.32 -6.20
C ASP A 130 9.15 1.71 -6.75
N ARG A 131 10.24 1.74 -5.97
CA ARG A 131 11.54 1.20 -6.39
C ARG A 131 11.65 -0.27 -5.99
N LEU A 132 11.66 -1.16 -6.98
CA LEU A 132 11.77 -2.62 -6.79
C LEU A 132 12.84 -3.08 -5.76
N PRO A 133 14.10 -2.60 -5.78
CA PRO A 133 15.10 -3.10 -4.81
C PRO A 133 14.79 -2.64 -3.38
N VAL A 134 14.25 -1.43 -3.22
CA VAL A 134 13.79 -0.91 -1.94
C VAL A 134 12.56 -1.69 -1.47
N MET A 135 11.66 -2.06 -2.39
CA MET A 135 10.47 -2.84 -2.09
C MET A 135 10.81 -4.25 -1.58
N LEU A 136 11.78 -4.93 -2.19
CA LEU A 136 12.26 -6.24 -1.72
C LEU A 136 12.86 -6.12 -0.31
N GLY A 137 13.71 -5.11 -0.08
CA GLY A 137 14.32 -4.87 1.23
C GLY A 137 13.29 -4.51 2.31
N LEU A 138 12.34 -3.62 2.01
CA LEU A 138 11.26 -3.26 2.92
C LEU A 138 10.32 -4.43 3.18
N GLY A 139 10.01 -5.27 2.19
CA GLY A 139 9.18 -6.46 2.36
C GLY A 139 9.82 -7.44 3.35
N ALA A 140 11.10 -7.73 3.18
CA ALA A 140 11.86 -8.58 4.11
C ALA A 140 11.94 -7.95 5.51
N LEU A 141 12.24 -6.65 5.60
CA LEU A 141 12.36 -5.94 6.87
C LEU A 141 11.03 -5.90 7.63
N THR A 142 9.93 -5.54 6.96
CA THR A 142 8.60 -5.51 7.56
C THR A 142 8.14 -6.89 7.99
N GLY A 143 8.48 -7.94 7.24
CA GLY A 143 8.23 -9.34 7.64
C GLY A 143 9.02 -9.72 8.90
N ALA A 144 10.30 -9.36 8.98
CA ALA A 144 11.12 -9.61 10.17
C ALA A 144 10.60 -8.85 11.40
N VAL A 145 10.25 -7.57 11.24
CA VAL A 145 9.65 -6.75 12.31
C VAL A 145 8.31 -7.34 12.74
N ALA A 146 7.47 -7.80 11.81
CA ALA A 146 6.21 -8.46 12.13
C ALA A 146 6.41 -9.75 12.93
N ALA A 147 7.39 -10.57 12.54
CA ALA A 147 7.71 -11.81 13.24
C ALA A 147 8.24 -11.54 14.66
N ILE A 148 9.24 -10.67 14.81
CA ILE A 148 9.84 -10.34 16.11
C ILE A 148 8.81 -9.64 17.01
N GLY A 149 8.15 -8.60 16.52
CA GLY A 149 7.16 -7.85 17.29
C GLY A 149 5.94 -8.69 17.64
N GLY A 150 5.49 -9.54 16.72
CA GLY A 150 4.39 -10.47 16.95
C GLY A 150 4.73 -11.56 17.96
N TYR A 151 5.96 -12.07 17.98
CA TYR A 151 6.40 -13.02 19.00
C TYR A 151 6.38 -12.40 20.41
N TRP A 152 6.92 -11.19 20.55
CA TRP A 152 6.86 -10.48 21.85
C TRP A 152 5.42 -10.17 22.27
N LEU A 153 4.56 -9.82 21.30
CA LEU A 153 3.14 -9.60 21.54
C LEU A 153 2.44 -10.89 22.02
N ALA A 154 2.75 -12.03 21.40
CA ALA A 154 2.24 -13.33 21.82
C ALA A 154 2.65 -13.65 23.26
N HIS A 155 3.91 -13.40 23.61
CA HIS A 155 4.44 -13.64 24.94
C HIS A 155 3.77 -12.77 26.01
N TRP A 156 3.50 -11.49 25.71
CA TRP A 156 2.84 -10.59 26.67
C TRP A 156 1.35 -10.85 26.84
N LEU A 157 0.67 -11.28 25.77
CA LEU A 157 -0.78 -11.53 25.79
C LEU A 157 -1.14 -12.98 26.11
N ASP A 158 -0.14 -13.85 26.31
CA ASP A 158 -0.29 -15.31 26.43
C ASP A 158 -1.18 -15.87 25.30
N ALA A 159 -0.91 -15.39 24.09
CA ALA A 159 -1.71 -15.65 22.89
C ALA A 159 -0.94 -16.52 21.87
N SER A 160 -1.66 -17.01 20.85
CA SER A 160 -1.05 -17.76 19.75
C SER A 160 0.07 -16.96 19.06
N ILE A 161 1.24 -17.59 18.89
CA ILE A 161 2.40 -16.99 18.22
C ILE A 161 2.05 -16.64 16.76
N ALA A 162 1.50 -17.60 16.02
CA ALA A 162 1.11 -17.41 14.63
C ALA A 162 0.05 -16.30 14.47
N GLY A 163 -0.96 -16.29 15.35
CA GLY A 163 -1.99 -15.24 15.37
C GLY A 163 -1.41 -13.87 15.64
N SER A 164 -0.55 -13.74 16.65
CA SER A 164 0.06 -12.46 17.06
C SER A 164 1.00 -11.89 16.01
N MET A 165 1.79 -12.74 15.33
CA MET A 165 2.60 -12.33 14.17
C MET A 165 1.75 -11.87 12.99
N ALA A 166 0.66 -12.58 12.70
CA ALA A 166 -0.28 -12.16 11.66
C ALA A 166 -0.95 -10.81 12.00
N THR A 167 -1.35 -10.62 13.26
CA THR A 167 -1.90 -9.34 13.75
C THR A 167 -0.88 -8.22 13.63
N MET A 168 0.38 -8.44 14.02
CA MET A 168 1.43 -7.44 13.88
C MET A 168 1.68 -7.07 12.41
N ALA A 169 1.71 -8.05 11.50
CA ALA A 169 1.80 -7.80 10.06
C ALA A 169 0.60 -6.97 9.55
N GLY A 170 -0.61 -7.27 10.03
CA GLY A 170 -1.82 -6.51 9.74
C GLY A 170 -1.78 -5.07 10.27
N LEU A 171 -1.24 -4.85 11.46
CA LEU A 171 -1.05 -3.51 12.04
C LEU A 171 -0.05 -2.68 11.24
N LEU A 172 1.09 -3.27 10.85
CA LEU A 172 2.08 -2.61 10.00
C LEU A 172 1.47 -2.23 8.63
N PHE A 173 0.74 -3.16 8.02
CA PHE A 173 0.04 -2.90 6.77
C PHE A 173 -1.03 -1.81 6.92
N GLY A 174 -1.84 -1.86 7.98
CA GLY A 174 -2.87 -0.87 8.27
C GLY A 174 -2.27 0.53 8.47
N ALA A 175 -1.17 0.62 9.22
CA ALA A 175 -0.43 1.87 9.39
C ALA A 175 0.13 2.40 8.06
N ALA A 176 0.73 1.55 7.23
CA ALA A 176 1.20 1.97 5.91
C ALA A 176 0.03 2.39 5.00
N CYS A 177 -1.08 1.67 5.00
CA CYS A 177 -2.27 2.01 4.23
C CYS A 177 -2.84 3.38 4.62
N LEU A 178 -2.79 3.71 5.91
CA LEU A 178 -3.31 4.98 6.41
C LEU A 178 -2.34 6.15 6.12
N PHE A 179 -1.04 5.95 6.37
CA PHE A 179 -0.03 7.01 6.40
C PHE A 179 0.90 7.07 5.18
N ALA A 180 0.82 6.13 4.23
CA ALA A 180 1.73 6.12 3.09
C ALA A 180 1.68 7.44 2.29
N PRO A 181 2.84 8.03 1.93
CA PRO A 181 2.92 9.38 1.40
C PRO A 181 2.28 9.55 0.01
N GLN A 182 2.38 8.53 -0.84
CA GLN A 182 1.86 8.58 -2.21
C GLN A 182 0.57 7.79 -2.40
N ARG A 183 0.42 6.66 -1.71
CA ARG A 183 -0.69 5.72 -1.90
C ARG A 183 -1.61 5.62 -0.69
N GLY A 184 -1.31 6.31 0.41
CA GLY A 184 -2.08 6.23 1.64
C GLY A 184 -3.41 6.99 1.55
N VAL A 185 -4.40 6.52 2.30
CA VAL A 185 -5.76 7.06 2.32
C VAL A 185 -5.77 8.53 2.78
N ILE A 186 -4.98 8.88 3.80
CA ILE A 186 -4.90 10.27 4.31
C ILE A 186 -4.26 11.18 3.28
N ALA A 187 -3.16 10.74 2.65
CA ALA A 187 -2.47 11.53 1.65
C ALA A 187 -3.36 11.75 0.40
N ALA A 188 -4.12 10.73 -0.01
CA ALA A 188 -5.11 10.83 -1.08
C ALA A 188 -6.25 11.80 -0.71
N ALA A 189 -6.80 11.70 0.49
CA ALA A 189 -7.85 12.60 0.97
C ALA A 189 -7.36 14.05 1.00
N ARG A 190 -6.16 14.31 1.55
CA ARG A 190 -5.55 15.64 1.58
C ARG A 190 -5.32 16.20 0.17
N ARG A 191 -4.80 15.40 -0.75
CA ARG A 191 -4.62 15.80 -2.16
C ARG A 191 -5.95 16.16 -2.81
N ARG A 192 -6.99 15.34 -2.65
CA ARG A 192 -8.34 15.60 -3.19
C ARG A 192 -8.93 16.90 -2.63
N THR A 193 -8.79 17.13 -1.33
CA THR A 193 -9.27 18.38 -0.72
C THR A 193 -8.49 19.58 -1.24
N ALA A 194 -7.15 19.50 -1.32
CA ALA A 194 -6.33 20.58 -1.86
C ALA A 194 -6.69 20.89 -3.33
N GLN A 195 -6.82 19.87 -4.17
CA GLN A 195 -7.21 19.99 -5.57
C GLN A 195 -8.62 20.57 -5.72
N ARG A 196 -9.58 20.20 -4.86
CA ARG A 196 -10.93 20.78 -4.85
C ARG A 196 -10.89 22.29 -4.61
N TRP A 197 -10.09 22.74 -3.64
CA TRP A 197 -9.96 24.17 -3.34
C TRP A 197 -9.24 24.93 -4.45
N GLU A 198 -8.18 24.34 -5.01
CA GLU A 198 -7.45 24.93 -6.13
C GLU A 198 -8.34 25.07 -7.36
N PHE A 199 -9.06 24.02 -7.73
CA PHE A 199 -10.03 24.04 -8.84
C PHE A 199 -11.11 25.11 -8.63
N ALA A 200 -11.67 25.23 -7.42
CA ALA A 200 -12.67 26.25 -7.12
C ALA A 200 -12.10 27.67 -7.25
N GLN A 201 -10.87 27.91 -6.79
CA GLN A 201 -10.21 29.21 -6.95
C GLN A 201 -9.93 29.54 -8.41
N THR A 202 -9.51 28.56 -9.21
CA THR A 202 -9.29 28.74 -10.66
C THR A 202 -10.60 29.01 -11.39
N MET A 203 -11.69 28.30 -11.07
CA MET A 203 -13.02 28.57 -11.64
C MET A 203 -13.52 29.97 -11.30
N LEU A 204 -13.34 30.42 -10.05
CA LEU A 204 -13.68 31.79 -9.66
C LEU A 204 -12.86 32.81 -10.46
N ALA A 205 -11.56 32.56 -10.64
CA ALA A 205 -10.69 33.45 -11.40
C ALA A 205 -11.10 33.52 -12.88
N ILE A 206 -11.41 32.38 -13.52
CA ILE A 206 -11.89 32.33 -14.90
C ILE A 206 -13.24 33.06 -15.04
N HIS A 207 -14.16 32.84 -14.09
CA HIS A 207 -15.46 33.49 -14.11
C HIS A 207 -15.35 35.02 -14.05
N LEU A 208 -14.55 35.54 -13.11
CA LEU A 208 -14.31 36.99 -13.00
C LEU A 208 -13.54 37.53 -14.20
N PHE A 209 -12.66 36.74 -14.82
CA PHE A 209 -11.91 37.15 -15.99
C PHE A 209 -12.81 37.29 -17.23
N ASN A 210 -13.71 36.32 -17.44
CA ASN A 210 -14.61 36.32 -18.58
C ASN A 210 -15.66 37.45 -18.55
N HIS A 211 -16.12 37.85 -17.37
CA HIS A 211 -17.11 38.93 -17.21
C HIS A 211 -16.49 40.29 -16.91
N ARG A 212 -15.16 40.44 -17.07
CA ARG A 212 -14.48 41.73 -16.79
C ARG A 212 -14.87 42.82 -17.80
N ASP A 213 -14.96 42.45 -19.07
CA ASP A 213 -15.14 43.38 -20.19
C ASP A 213 -16.60 43.39 -20.71
N THR A 214 -17.52 42.75 -19.99
CA THR A 214 -18.96 42.78 -20.29
C THR A 214 -19.61 44.02 -19.69
N PRO A 215 -20.67 44.58 -20.33
CA PRO A 215 -21.39 45.74 -19.79
C PRO A 215 -22.02 45.48 -18.41
N ASP A 216 -22.26 44.21 -18.07
CA ASP A 216 -22.84 43.76 -16.79
C ASP A 216 -21.79 43.32 -15.74
N ALA A 217 -20.51 43.62 -15.97
CA ALA A 217 -19.39 43.23 -15.10
C ALA A 217 -19.60 43.60 -13.62
N ALA A 218 -20.18 44.78 -13.36
CA ALA A 218 -20.40 45.30 -12.01
C ALA A 218 -21.50 44.54 -11.24
N THR A 219 -22.42 43.90 -11.95
CA THR A 219 -23.50 43.06 -11.39
C THR A 219 -23.06 41.60 -11.27
N GLU A 220 -22.42 41.05 -12.29
CA GLU A 220 -22.02 39.63 -12.32
C GLU A 220 -20.81 39.33 -11.42
N SER A 221 -19.95 40.31 -11.15
CA SER A 221 -18.80 40.15 -10.25
C SER A 221 -19.15 40.34 -8.76
N ARG A 222 -20.44 40.21 -8.38
CA ARG A 222 -20.89 40.32 -6.99
C ARG A 222 -21.01 38.95 -6.32
N VAL A 223 -20.79 38.93 -5.01
CA VAL A 223 -20.88 37.71 -4.19
C VAL A 223 -22.24 36.99 -4.32
N GLU A 224 -23.31 37.77 -4.49
CA GLU A 224 -24.69 37.27 -4.62
C GLU A 224 -24.92 36.53 -5.96
N HIS A 225 -24.37 37.03 -7.08
CA HIS A 225 -24.56 36.42 -8.40
C HIS A 225 -23.66 35.21 -8.68
N LEU A 226 -22.55 35.06 -7.94
CA LEU A 226 -21.73 33.83 -8.01
C LEU A 226 -22.54 32.57 -7.68
N GLN A 227 -23.57 32.69 -6.84
CA GLN A 227 -24.41 31.57 -6.43
C GLN A 227 -25.30 31.07 -7.57
N GLU A 228 -25.76 31.97 -8.44
CA GLU A 228 -26.67 31.66 -9.55
C GLU A 228 -25.93 31.00 -10.72
N HIS A 229 -24.75 31.53 -11.08
CA HIS A 229 -24.00 31.06 -12.26
C HIS A 229 -23.12 29.85 -11.98
N LEU A 230 -22.51 29.74 -10.78
CA LEU A 230 -21.63 28.62 -10.43
C LEU A 230 -22.33 27.51 -9.63
N ARG A 231 -23.59 27.72 -9.20
CA ARG A 231 -24.38 26.80 -8.36
C ARG A 231 -23.62 26.32 -7.12
N TRP A 232 -22.83 27.19 -6.52
CA TRP A 232 -22.10 26.88 -5.29
C TRP A 232 -22.97 27.15 -4.08
N ASP A 233 -22.83 26.29 -3.08
CA ASP A 233 -23.42 26.51 -1.77
C ASP A 233 -22.88 27.82 -1.15
N PRO A 234 -23.71 28.62 -0.44
CA PRO A 234 -23.31 29.92 0.09
C PRO A 234 -22.07 29.84 1.01
N ASP A 235 -21.99 28.82 1.86
CA ASP A 235 -20.88 28.64 2.79
C ASP A 235 -19.60 28.24 2.05
N PHE A 236 -19.74 27.45 0.99
CA PHE A 236 -18.62 27.08 0.14
C PHE A 236 -18.09 28.28 -0.65
N ALA A 237 -18.98 29.08 -1.27
CA ALA A 237 -18.62 30.27 -2.02
C ALA A 237 -17.88 31.30 -1.14
N ALA A 238 -18.39 31.56 0.07
CA ALA A 238 -17.74 32.45 1.03
C ALA A 238 -16.33 31.96 1.41
N GLN A 239 -16.16 30.65 1.62
CA GLN A 239 -14.85 30.05 1.91
C GLN A 239 -13.89 30.16 0.72
N VAL A 240 -14.36 29.95 -0.51
CA VAL A 240 -13.52 30.09 -1.72
C VAL A 240 -13.03 31.52 -1.86
N ILE A 241 -13.92 32.51 -1.70
CA ILE A 241 -13.60 33.95 -1.77
C ILE A 241 -12.56 34.31 -0.72
N HIS A 242 -12.81 34.00 0.56
CA HIS A 242 -11.88 34.29 1.65
C HIS A 242 -10.49 33.68 1.43
N ARG A 243 -10.45 32.46 0.89
CA ARG A 243 -9.20 31.75 0.61
C ARG A 243 -8.49 32.31 -0.63
N ALA A 244 -9.23 32.79 -1.62
CA ALA A 244 -8.70 33.43 -2.82
C ALA A 244 -8.14 34.82 -2.52
N GLU A 245 -8.79 35.58 -1.65
CA GLU A 245 -8.31 36.87 -1.13
C GLU A 245 -7.03 36.70 -0.32
N ARG A 246 -6.96 35.72 0.59
CA ARG A 246 -5.73 35.39 1.33
C ARG A 246 -4.56 34.97 0.44
N ARG A 247 -4.85 34.36 -0.72
CA ARG A 247 -3.84 34.02 -1.74
C ARG A 247 -3.48 35.21 -2.64
N GLY A 248 -4.15 36.34 -2.50
CA GLY A 248 -3.94 37.53 -3.32
C GLY A 248 -4.44 37.39 -4.75
N LEU A 249 -5.41 36.49 -5.02
CA LEU A 249 -5.98 36.29 -6.35
C LEU A 249 -7.09 37.32 -6.68
N ILE A 250 -7.78 37.79 -5.64
CA ILE A 250 -8.89 38.73 -5.76
C ILE A 250 -8.79 39.84 -4.70
N HIS A 251 -9.37 41.00 -5.00
CA HIS A 251 -9.65 42.07 -4.06
C HIS A 251 -11.16 42.19 -3.83
N HIS A 252 -11.55 42.28 -2.55
CA HIS A 252 -12.93 42.46 -2.13
C HIS A 252 -13.20 43.93 -1.83
N HIS A 253 -14.05 44.58 -2.63
CA HIS A 253 -14.51 45.95 -2.41
C HIS A 253 -16.02 45.97 -2.15
N GLY A 254 -16.41 45.87 -0.89
CA GLY A 254 -17.82 45.86 -0.49
C GLY A 254 -18.53 44.59 -0.92
N GLN A 255 -19.32 44.65 -1.99
CA GLN A 255 -19.96 43.47 -2.60
C GLN A 255 -19.36 43.06 -3.94
N ALA A 256 -18.41 43.84 -4.48
CA ALA A 256 -17.78 43.60 -5.77
C ALA A 256 -16.44 42.88 -5.60
N LEU A 257 -16.20 41.89 -6.45
CA LEU A 257 -14.97 41.11 -6.54
C LEU A 257 -14.19 41.54 -7.77
N THR A 258 -12.90 41.83 -7.60
CA THR A 258 -12.01 42.19 -8.71
C THR A 258 -10.77 41.31 -8.70
N LEU A 259 -10.27 40.95 -9.88
CA LEU A 259 -9.04 40.15 -9.99
C LEU A 259 -7.80 41.00 -9.75
N THR A 260 -6.82 40.42 -9.07
CA THR A 260 -5.48 40.99 -8.98
C THR A 260 -4.64 40.66 -10.22
N GLY A 261 -3.44 41.23 -10.31
CA GLY A 261 -2.44 40.84 -11.31
C GLY A 261 -2.18 39.33 -11.36
N GLU A 262 -2.11 38.71 -10.19
CA GLU A 262 -1.86 37.28 -10.04
C GLU A 262 -3.10 36.44 -10.39
N GLY A 263 -4.30 36.87 -9.98
CA GLY A 263 -5.55 36.22 -10.37
C GLY A 263 -5.78 36.19 -11.88
N MET A 264 -5.43 37.28 -12.58
CA MET A 264 -5.48 37.35 -14.04
C MET A 264 -4.50 36.38 -14.70
N ARG A 265 -3.30 36.20 -14.13
CA ARG A 265 -2.29 35.26 -14.63
C ARG A 265 -2.80 33.82 -14.53
N VAL A 266 -3.33 33.44 -13.37
CA VAL A 266 -3.92 32.11 -13.12
C VAL A 266 -5.08 31.82 -14.08
N ALA A 267 -6.00 32.78 -14.27
CA ALA A 267 -7.12 32.61 -15.19
C ALA A 267 -6.66 32.41 -16.64
N ARG A 268 -5.65 33.18 -17.09
CA ARG A 268 -5.10 33.07 -18.44
C ARG A 268 -4.35 31.76 -18.68
N GLU A 269 -3.52 31.33 -17.72
CA GLU A 269 -2.82 30.05 -17.80
C GLU A 269 -3.81 28.87 -17.89
N ALA A 270 -4.91 28.93 -17.13
CA ALA A 270 -5.94 27.89 -17.14
C ALA A 270 -6.81 27.84 -18.41
N LEU A 271 -6.87 28.91 -19.21
CA LEU A 271 -7.62 28.97 -20.48
C LEU A 271 -6.78 28.56 -21.70
N VAL A 272 -5.45 28.57 -21.58
CA VAL A 272 -4.50 28.30 -22.68
C VAL A 272 -3.89 26.90 -22.60
N GLY A 273 -3.90 26.27 -21.42
CA GLY A 273 -3.46 24.87 -21.20
C GLY A 273 -4.56 23.85 -21.45
#